data_AF-A0AAD7A662-F1
#
_entry.id   AF-A0AAD7A662-F1
#
_cell.length_a   1.000
_cell.length_b   1.000
_cell.length_c   1.000
_cell.angle_alpha   90.00
_cell.angle_beta   90.00
_cell.angle_gamma   90.00
#
_symmetry.space_group_name_H-M   'P 1'
#
loop_
_entity.id
_entity.type
_entity.pdbx_description
1 polymer ?
#
loop_
_entity_poly.entity_id
_entity_poly.type
_entity_poly.pdbx_seq_one_letter_code
_entity_poly.pdbx_strand_id
1 'polypeptide(L)'
;MPPMPLPAHLADAIKDENFWKNLEALVSAGGEIMPDVIVASRKTGSTGSLEQRIAERCEVARMGVKLASVTGSALLERGPAPRQNPPIHNGMMYCVNMVDKIVRKDYRAGQKHELAKLPYLFKRIRHLLRVFYDFLVGLRPHPDLVFCDWEQMFDVGLTLHEVGLCLQLDPPRLRAAMAAGGRELESFLLDDDLDIGDFRKAAIETERRVAADAESEDADRMAASDIEGMADKDIAAHVLAWFFGDISVAFIMNENTGSDADEKRWAGKALTRLVHWSTSATLRTTLGDSLTDAMRPIYWSKPLLIKFSQAGGLGALFGDWANSTCRNMCEEVLENLPDAVWENQTPASLLAVTRELQTKLHQETSDLASTPIFVNAFFNIYRLYGLAPFHKAARREKYDTPVVFYYVAHCIKRDTLQMRTRKDWARLLGEYVAMPRSTEQRYRWANYTISGRWDCLEFHGCCASECPERRALEALREKRVRGVRDPSVEARLDAWGAKPKACAACGDTSYCSAACQRAHWPTHKPDCLKKRKSAKRT
;
A
#
# COMPACT_ATOMS: atom_id res chain seq x y z
N MET A 1 -19.02 -22.58 13.11
CA MET A 1 -18.30 -22.18 14.32
C MET A 1 -19.17 -21.20 15.09
N PRO A 2 -19.19 -21.22 16.43
CA PRO A 2 -19.56 -20.01 17.17
C PRO A 2 -18.58 -18.89 16.77
N PRO A 3 -19.01 -17.61 16.70
CA PRO A 3 -18.11 -16.51 16.39
C PRO A 3 -16.94 -16.50 17.37
N MET A 4 -15.72 -16.31 16.86
CA MET A 4 -14.56 -16.09 17.72
C MET A 4 -14.85 -14.89 18.64
N PRO A 5 -14.54 -14.98 19.94
CA PRO A 5 -14.73 -13.85 20.84
C PRO A 5 -13.84 -12.70 20.38
N LEU A 6 -14.45 -11.51 20.28
CA LEU A 6 -13.72 -10.27 20.04
C LEU A 6 -12.62 -10.09 21.10
N PRO A 7 -11.44 -9.55 20.73
CA PRO A 7 -10.43 -9.15 21.70
C PRO A 7 -11.05 -8.31 22.82
N ALA A 8 -10.68 -8.55 24.08
CA ALA A 8 -11.37 -7.95 25.24
C ALA A 8 -11.48 -6.41 25.18
N HIS A 9 -10.46 -5.73 24.63
CA HIS A 9 -10.47 -4.27 24.47
C HIS A 9 -11.50 -3.79 23.41
N LEU A 10 -11.77 -4.60 22.39
CA LEU A 10 -12.80 -4.36 21.37
C LEU A 10 -14.20 -4.69 21.88
N ALA A 11 -14.32 -5.72 22.71
CA ALA A 11 -15.60 -6.11 23.33
C ALA A 11 -16.15 -5.04 24.29
N ASP A 12 -15.28 -4.27 24.95
CA ASP A 12 -15.68 -3.17 25.81
C ASP A 12 -15.91 -1.85 25.04
N ALA A 13 -15.14 -1.59 23.98
CA ALA A 13 -15.40 -0.46 23.08
C ALA A 13 -16.76 -0.58 22.35
N ILE A 14 -17.15 -1.78 21.93
CA ILE A 14 -18.43 -2.04 21.24
C ILE A 14 -19.65 -1.82 22.15
N LYS A 15 -19.48 -1.87 23.47
CA LYS A 15 -20.56 -1.59 24.43
C LYS A 15 -20.74 -0.11 24.72
N ASP A 16 -19.81 0.74 24.31
CA ASP A 16 -19.92 2.19 24.47
C ASP A 16 -20.80 2.76 23.35
N GLU A 17 -21.97 3.30 23.70
CA GLU A 17 -22.84 4.00 22.73
C GLU A 17 -22.12 5.17 22.06
N ASN A 18 -21.13 5.77 22.72
CA ASN A 18 -20.32 6.83 22.13
C ASN A 18 -19.37 6.28 21.06
N PHE A 19 -18.93 5.01 21.14
CA PHE A 19 -18.12 4.40 20.09
C PHE A 19 -18.90 4.32 18.77
N TRP A 20 -20.15 3.85 18.82
CA TRP A 20 -21.00 3.76 17.62
C TRP A 20 -21.42 5.13 17.10
N LYS A 21 -21.79 6.07 17.98
CA LYS A 21 -22.08 7.46 17.57
C LYS A 21 -20.86 8.16 16.98
N ASN A 22 -19.68 7.95 17.56
CA ASN A 22 -18.43 8.48 17.02
C ASN A 22 -18.10 7.83 15.69
N LEU A 23 -18.26 6.51 15.54
CA LEU A 23 -18.03 5.78 14.29
C LEU A 23 -19.01 6.19 13.18
N GLU A 24 -20.30 6.34 13.47
CA GLU A 24 -21.31 6.83 12.52
C GLU A 24 -21.05 8.30 12.14
N ALA A 25 -20.69 9.14 13.11
CA ALA A 25 -20.24 10.51 12.85
C ALA A 25 -18.96 10.54 12.01
N LEU A 26 -18.05 9.57 12.18
CA LEU A 26 -16.79 9.44 11.44
C LEU A 26 -16.99 8.90 10.03
N VAL A 27 -17.93 7.98 9.82
CA VAL A 27 -18.30 7.47 8.49
C VAL A 27 -19.05 8.56 7.71
N SER A 28 -19.91 9.32 8.39
CA SER A 28 -20.61 10.47 7.80
C SER A 28 -19.64 11.63 7.52
N ALA A 29 -18.74 11.95 8.45
CA ALA A 29 -17.69 12.96 8.27
C ALA A 29 -16.64 12.53 7.23
N GLY A 30 -16.26 11.26 7.18
CA GLY A 30 -15.34 10.74 6.17
C GLY A 30 -15.94 10.75 4.77
N GLY A 31 -17.26 10.54 4.65
CA GLY A 31 -18.01 10.63 3.39
C GLY A 31 -18.23 12.07 2.91
N GLU A 32 -18.50 13.02 3.82
CA GLU A 32 -18.85 14.41 3.47
C GLU A 32 -17.65 15.38 3.53
N ILE A 33 -16.65 15.19 4.41
CA ILE A 33 -15.52 16.12 4.60
C ILE A 33 -14.34 15.81 3.67
N MET A 34 -14.10 14.54 3.29
CA MET A 34 -12.98 14.20 2.41
C MET A 34 -13.07 14.80 1.00
N PRO A 35 -14.23 14.83 0.32
CA PRO A 35 -14.34 15.45 -1.00
C PRO A 35 -13.98 16.94 -0.96
N ASP A 36 -14.49 17.68 0.03
CA ASP A 36 -14.33 19.14 0.11
C ASP A 36 -12.90 19.57 0.47
N VAL A 37 -12.18 18.81 1.30
CA VAL A 37 -10.78 19.12 1.63
C VAL A 37 -9.83 18.76 0.48
N ILE A 38 -10.10 17.66 -0.24
CA ILE A 38 -9.34 17.30 -1.44
C ILE A 38 -9.57 18.34 -2.55
N VAL A 39 -10.81 18.82 -2.73
CA VAL A 39 -11.15 19.90 -3.67
C VAL A 39 -10.55 21.25 -3.24
N ALA A 40 -10.49 21.55 -1.93
CA ALA A 40 -9.83 22.76 -1.42
C ALA A 40 -8.31 22.72 -1.65
N SER A 41 -7.67 21.56 -1.46
CA SER A 41 -6.25 21.34 -1.73
C SER A 41 -5.91 21.34 -3.24
N ARG A 42 -6.88 21.12 -4.14
CA ARG A 42 -6.68 21.19 -5.61
C ARG A 42 -6.54 22.61 -6.13
N LYS A 43 -6.99 23.62 -5.38
CA LYS A 43 -6.88 25.05 -5.76
C LYS A 43 -5.50 25.63 -5.45
N THR A 44 -4.41 24.92 -5.78
CA THR A 44 -3.07 25.54 -5.83
C THR A 44 -2.92 26.41 -7.07
N GLY A 45 -3.87 27.32 -7.28
CA GLY A 45 -3.73 28.55 -8.06
C GLY A 45 -3.24 29.66 -7.13
N SER A 46 -1.98 29.57 -6.73
CA SER A 46 -1.01 30.66 -6.51
C SER A 46 -1.46 32.06 -6.05
N THR A 47 -2.30 32.24 -5.02
CA THR A 47 -2.58 33.60 -4.49
C THR A 47 -2.37 33.80 -2.99
N GLY A 48 -2.06 32.74 -2.23
CA GLY A 48 -1.77 32.82 -0.79
C GLY A 48 -0.29 33.08 -0.45
N SER A 49 -0.04 33.58 0.77
CA SER A 49 1.30 33.65 1.35
C SER A 49 1.94 32.26 1.47
N LEU A 50 3.26 32.19 1.63
CA LEU A 50 3.96 30.91 1.85
C LEU A 50 3.37 30.15 3.05
N GLU A 51 3.06 30.86 4.14
CA GLU A 51 2.41 30.32 5.33
C GLU A 51 1.07 29.67 5.03
N GLN A 52 0.21 30.34 4.26
CA GLN A 52 -1.12 29.84 3.91
C GLN A 52 -1.00 28.55 3.09
N ARG A 53 -0.09 28.54 2.11
CA ARG A 53 0.14 27.36 1.26
C ARG A 53 0.69 26.18 2.06
N ILE A 54 1.57 26.41 3.04
CA ILE A 54 2.06 25.36 3.94
C ILE A 54 0.90 24.81 4.78
N ALA A 55 0.07 25.68 5.36
CA ALA A 55 -1.08 25.28 6.17
C ALA A 55 -2.07 24.43 5.37
N GLU A 56 -2.46 24.88 4.17
CA GLU A 56 -3.33 24.14 3.24
C GLU A 56 -2.78 22.75 2.90
N ARG A 57 -1.46 22.65 2.69
CA ARG A 57 -0.79 21.38 2.42
C ARG A 57 -0.83 20.45 3.63
N CYS A 58 -0.67 20.97 4.85
CA CYS A 58 -0.70 20.17 6.07
C CYS A 58 -2.09 19.70 6.51
N GLU A 59 -3.18 20.18 5.92
CA GLU A 59 -4.55 19.81 6.34
C GLU A 59 -4.81 18.31 6.26
N VAL A 60 -4.28 17.63 5.22
CA VAL A 60 -4.43 16.17 5.08
C VAL A 60 -3.76 15.44 6.24
N ALA A 61 -2.52 15.79 6.58
CA ALA A 61 -1.82 15.23 7.74
C ALA A 61 -2.58 15.48 9.05
N ARG A 62 -3.10 16.71 9.26
CA ARG A 62 -3.89 17.07 10.44
C ARG A 62 -5.19 16.26 10.53
N MET A 63 -5.86 16.03 9.41
CA MET A 63 -7.06 15.17 9.37
C MET A 63 -6.72 13.71 9.64
N GLY A 64 -5.63 13.21 9.07
CA GLY A 64 -5.14 11.84 9.30
C GLY A 64 -4.96 11.57 10.79
N VAL A 65 -4.41 12.53 11.55
CA VAL A 65 -4.24 12.36 12.99
C VAL A 65 -5.52 12.52 13.81
N LYS A 66 -6.46 13.36 13.38
CA LYS A 66 -7.81 13.39 13.99
C LYS A 66 -8.52 12.05 13.84
N LEU A 67 -8.33 11.37 12.70
CA LEU A 67 -8.85 10.03 12.50
C LEU A 67 -8.12 9.01 13.40
N ALA A 68 -6.80 9.15 13.46
CA ALA A 68 -5.91 8.30 14.24
C ALA A 68 -6.16 8.36 15.75
N SER A 69 -6.65 9.49 16.29
CA SER A 69 -7.03 9.61 17.71
C SER A 69 -8.25 8.80 18.10
N VAL A 70 -9.07 8.39 17.12
CA VAL A 70 -10.22 7.52 17.33
C VAL A 70 -9.82 6.04 17.19
N THR A 71 -8.93 5.73 16.24
CA THR A 71 -8.56 4.34 15.93
C THR A 71 -7.37 3.81 16.71
N GLY A 72 -6.61 4.68 17.37
CA GLY A 72 -5.34 4.35 18.03
C GLY A 72 -4.21 4.28 16.99
N SER A 73 -3.21 5.14 17.12
CA SER A 73 -2.08 5.21 16.20
C SER A 73 -0.78 5.49 16.94
N ALA A 74 0.31 4.92 16.42
CA ALA A 74 1.66 5.18 16.89
C ALA A 74 2.06 6.67 16.77
N LEU A 75 1.37 7.47 15.95
CA LEU A 75 1.57 8.92 15.86
C LEU A 75 1.18 9.68 17.15
N LEU A 76 0.41 9.05 18.03
CA LEU A 76 -0.04 9.64 19.30
C LEU A 76 0.85 9.23 20.48
N GLU A 77 1.87 8.42 20.23
CA GLU A 77 2.80 7.96 21.27
C GLU A 77 3.56 9.13 21.89
N ARG A 78 3.70 9.07 23.21
CA ARG A 78 4.38 10.11 24.00
C ARG A 78 5.86 9.80 24.14
N GLY A 79 6.66 10.85 24.25
CA GLY A 79 8.05 10.71 24.61
C GLY A 79 8.19 10.18 26.05
N PRO A 80 9.20 9.35 26.36
CA PRO A 80 9.47 8.89 27.71
C PRO A 80 9.95 10.02 28.64
N ALA A 81 10.50 11.11 28.09
CA ALA A 81 10.89 12.28 28.86
C ALA A 81 9.75 13.31 28.88
N PRO A 82 9.45 13.94 30.04
CA PRO A 82 8.44 14.98 30.11
C PRO A 82 8.88 16.19 29.29
N ARG A 83 7.97 16.73 28.48
CA ARG A 83 8.20 17.97 27.73
C ARG A 83 8.47 19.13 28.69
N GLN A 84 9.61 19.79 28.54
CA GLN A 84 10.00 20.96 29.34
C GLN A 84 9.78 22.27 28.57
N ASN A 85 9.69 23.38 29.31
CA ASN A 85 9.69 24.73 28.74
C ASN A 85 10.74 25.59 29.48
N PRO A 86 11.91 25.87 28.87
CA PRO A 86 12.32 25.50 27.51
C PRO A 86 12.56 23.98 27.34
N PRO A 87 12.52 23.45 26.09
CA PRO A 87 12.83 22.05 25.81
C PRO A 87 14.25 21.66 26.25
N ILE A 88 14.47 20.36 26.45
CA ILE A 88 15.78 19.84 26.90
C ILE A 88 16.81 20.15 25.82
N HIS A 89 17.93 20.78 26.16
CA HIS A 89 18.99 21.08 25.20
C HIS A 89 19.48 19.80 24.51
N ASN A 90 19.58 19.81 23.17
CA ASN A 90 19.83 18.62 22.33
C ASN A 90 18.77 17.48 22.43
N GLY A 91 17.63 17.78 23.06
CA GLY A 91 16.40 16.97 23.03
C GLY A 91 15.69 17.03 21.68
N MET A 92 14.73 16.12 21.48
CA MET A 92 13.95 16.02 20.26
C MET A 92 13.27 17.34 19.94
N MET A 93 12.50 17.88 20.90
CA MET A 93 11.74 19.11 20.67
C MET A 93 12.63 20.33 20.58
N TYR A 94 13.79 20.34 21.25
CA TYR A 94 14.81 21.37 21.01
C TYR A 94 15.28 21.35 19.55
N CYS A 95 15.69 20.19 19.04
CA CYS A 95 16.19 20.07 17.68
C CYS A 95 15.12 20.41 16.63
N VAL A 96 13.91 19.88 16.78
CA VAL A 96 12.77 20.15 15.88
C VAL A 96 12.42 21.64 15.86
N ASN A 97 12.29 22.28 17.02
CA ASN A 97 12.00 23.71 17.11
C ASN A 97 13.15 24.56 16.54
N MET A 98 14.39 24.08 16.65
CA MET A 98 15.54 24.78 16.09
C MET A 98 15.56 24.73 14.57
N VAL A 99 15.27 23.57 13.97
CA VAL A 99 15.11 23.46 12.53
C VAL A 99 13.98 24.37 12.04
N ASP A 100 12.82 24.36 12.68
CA ASP A 100 11.69 25.23 12.33
C ASP A 100 12.08 26.71 12.38
N LYS A 101 12.72 27.15 13.48
CA LYS A 101 13.19 28.52 13.65
C LYS A 101 14.18 28.92 12.54
N ILE A 102 15.18 28.09 12.27
CA ILE A 102 16.22 28.38 11.27
C ILE A 102 15.57 28.54 9.88
N VAL A 103 14.73 27.59 9.49
CA VAL A 103 14.15 27.54 8.14
C VAL A 103 13.06 28.57 7.94
N ARG A 104 12.16 28.80 8.90
CA ARG A 104 10.98 29.64 8.70
C ARG A 104 11.15 31.07 9.20
N LYS A 105 11.98 31.31 10.22
CA LYS A 105 12.14 32.62 10.87
C LYS A 105 13.49 33.26 10.54
N ASP A 106 14.59 32.60 10.90
CA ASP A 106 15.94 33.19 10.83
C ASP A 106 16.36 33.47 9.38
N TYR A 107 16.01 32.58 8.44
CA TYR A 107 16.26 32.82 7.02
C TYR A 107 15.64 34.13 6.52
N ARG A 108 14.40 34.43 6.92
CA ARG A 108 13.70 35.67 6.55
C ARG A 108 14.30 36.90 7.21
N ALA A 109 14.84 36.73 8.41
CA ALA A 109 15.60 37.77 9.11
C ALA A 109 17.03 37.97 8.55
N GLY A 110 17.39 37.27 7.46
CA GLY A 110 18.70 37.39 6.83
C GLY A 110 19.82 36.57 7.49
N GLN A 111 19.52 35.76 8.50
CA GLN A 111 20.49 34.95 9.25
C GLN A 111 20.83 33.63 8.53
N LYS A 112 21.24 33.71 7.26
CA LYS A 112 21.48 32.52 6.42
C LYS A 112 22.59 31.59 6.94
N HIS A 113 23.54 32.11 7.73
CA HIS A 113 24.62 31.31 8.31
C HIS A 113 24.13 30.21 9.26
N GLU A 114 22.94 30.39 9.86
CA GLU A 114 22.33 29.39 10.73
C GLU A 114 21.96 28.08 10.00
N LEU A 115 21.77 28.13 8.67
CA LEU A 115 21.48 26.95 7.84
C LEU A 115 22.59 25.88 7.91
N ALA A 116 23.83 26.26 8.24
CA ALA A 116 24.94 25.33 8.41
C ALA A 116 24.74 24.36 9.59
N LYS A 117 23.79 24.65 10.51
CA LYS A 117 23.46 23.77 11.66
C LYS A 117 22.50 22.64 11.29
N LEU A 118 21.81 22.73 10.15
CA LEU A 118 20.78 21.76 9.77
C LEU A 118 21.26 20.30 9.71
N PRO A 119 22.44 19.96 9.16
CA PRO A 119 22.88 18.56 9.10
C PRO A 119 22.96 17.90 10.47
N TYR A 120 23.55 18.58 11.44
CA TYR A 120 23.65 18.10 12.82
C TYR A 120 22.26 17.90 13.45
N LEU A 121 21.38 18.90 13.31
CA LEU A 121 20.03 18.85 13.89
C LEU A 121 19.21 17.68 13.32
N PHE A 122 19.24 17.48 12.00
CA PHE A 122 18.51 16.38 11.37
C PHE A 122 19.06 15.00 11.76
N LYS A 123 20.39 14.85 11.84
CA LYS A 123 21.02 13.62 12.33
C LYS A 123 20.63 13.34 13.78
N ARG A 124 20.58 14.37 14.64
CA ARG A 124 20.14 14.22 16.04
C ARG A 124 18.68 13.80 16.14
N ILE A 125 17.79 14.40 15.33
CA ILE A 125 16.37 14.01 15.26
C ILE A 125 16.23 12.53 14.84
N ARG A 126 16.90 12.13 13.75
CA ARG A 126 16.89 10.74 13.28
C ARG A 126 17.38 9.76 14.35
N HIS A 127 18.48 10.10 15.03
CA HIS A 127 19.03 9.30 16.12
C HIS A 127 18.04 9.14 17.28
N LEU A 128 17.41 10.22 17.73
CA LEU A 128 16.46 10.17 18.84
C LEU A 128 15.17 9.40 18.49
N LEU A 129 14.73 9.44 17.24
CA LEU A 129 13.65 8.56 16.76
C LEU A 129 14.06 7.09 16.88
N ARG A 130 15.25 6.73 16.38
CA ARG A 130 15.75 5.35 16.44
C ARG A 130 15.88 4.85 17.88
N VAL A 131 16.47 5.66 18.76
CA VAL A 131 16.59 5.37 20.20
C VAL A 131 15.22 5.07 20.81
N PHE A 132 14.22 5.88 20.51
CA PHE A 132 12.87 5.67 21.03
C PHE A 132 12.22 4.40 20.50
N TYR A 133 12.28 4.11 19.20
CA TYR A 133 11.63 2.92 18.65
C TYR A 133 12.35 1.62 18.98
N ASP A 134 13.68 1.64 19.15
CA ASP A 134 14.42 0.48 19.68
C ASP A 134 14.01 0.14 21.11
N PHE A 135 13.69 1.16 21.90
CA PHE A 135 13.13 0.97 23.24
C PHE A 135 11.67 0.52 23.18
N LEU A 136 10.81 1.21 22.40
CA LEU A 136 9.38 0.92 22.33
C LEU A 136 9.09 -0.50 21.84
N VAL A 137 9.80 -0.96 20.81
CA VAL A 137 9.56 -2.26 20.18
C VAL A 137 10.45 -3.35 20.79
N GLY A 138 11.72 -3.04 21.02
CA GLY A 138 12.72 -4.01 21.46
C GLY A 138 13.04 -4.01 22.94
N LEU A 139 12.45 -3.10 23.73
CA LEU A 139 12.78 -2.88 25.14
C LEU A 139 14.29 -2.68 25.39
N ARG A 140 15.00 -2.10 24.40
CA ARG A 140 16.43 -1.81 24.50
C ARG A 140 16.64 -0.48 25.23
N PRO A 141 17.11 -0.47 26.50
CA PRO A 141 17.34 0.78 27.20
C PRO A 141 18.50 1.55 26.56
N HIS A 142 18.39 2.87 26.54
CA HIS A 142 19.43 3.74 26.01
C HIS A 142 19.52 5.04 26.84
N PRO A 143 20.72 5.55 27.15
CA PRO A 143 20.88 6.78 27.94
C PRO A 143 20.15 7.99 27.34
N ASP A 144 20.09 8.07 26.01
CA ASP A 144 19.43 9.18 25.32
C ASP A 144 17.89 9.18 25.38
N LEU A 145 17.24 8.18 26.00
CA LEU A 145 15.78 8.22 26.19
C LEU A 145 15.34 9.48 26.97
N VAL A 146 16.22 10.03 27.82
CA VAL A 146 15.98 11.29 28.53
C VAL A 146 15.85 12.52 27.61
N PHE A 147 16.25 12.40 26.34
CA PHE A 147 16.17 13.45 25.31
C PHE A 147 14.97 13.28 24.38
N CYS A 148 14.15 12.23 24.58
CA CYS A 148 12.95 11.97 23.79
C CYS A 148 11.74 12.70 24.43
N ASP A 149 11.65 14.02 24.23
CA ASP A 149 10.83 14.96 25.02
C ASP A 149 9.63 15.59 24.28
N TRP A 150 8.86 14.78 23.54
CA TRP A 150 7.64 15.23 22.84
C TRP A 150 6.35 14.83 23.57
N GLU A 151 5.28 15.58 23.29
CA GLU A 151 3.95 15.28 23.79
C GLU A 151 3.25 14.23 22.93
N GLN A 152 3.25 14.43 21.60
CA GLN A 152 2.78 13.46 20.63
C GLN A 152 3.79 13.34 19.50
N MET A 153 4.05 12.12 19.01
CA MET A 153 4.96 11.89 17.88
C MET A 153 4.53 12.68 16.63
N PHE A 154 3.23 12.93 16.47
CA PHE A 154 2.71 13.78 15.41
C PHE A 154 3.27 15.20 15.43
N ASP A 155 3.54 15.78 16.60
CA ASP A 155 4.10 17.14 16.68
C ASP A 155 5.48 17.23 16.01
N VAL A 156 6.28 16.16 16.15
CA VAL A 156 7.58 16.01 15.50
C VAL A 156 7.38 15.90 13.98
N GLY A 157 6.53 14.96 13.55
CA GLY A 157 6.29 14.71 12.12
C GLY A 157 5.69 15.91 11.39
N LEU A 158 4.68 16.56 11.97
CA LEU A 158 4.02 17.73 11.39
C LEU A 158 4.98 18.92 11.27
N THR A 159 5.80 19.18 12.29
CA THR A 159 6.78 20.28 12.22
C THR A 159 7.82 20.02 11.12
N LEU A 160 8.27 18.76 11.00
CA LEU A 160 9.18 18.36 9.93
C LEU A 160 8.52 18.47 8.54
N HIS A 161 7.23 18.14 8.42
CA HIS A 161 6.46 18.35 7.20
C HIS A 161 6.37 19.85 6.84
N GLU A 162 6.04 20.72 7.80
CA GLU A 162 5.97 22.17 7.58
C GLU A 162 7.32 22.75 7.14
N VAL A 163 8.43 22.25 7.71
CA VAL A 163 9.79 22.60 7.30
C VAL A 163 10.08 22.13 5.87
N GLY A 164 9.73 20.88 5.55
CA GLY A 164 9.90 20.29 4.21
C GLY A 164 9.15 21.08 3.15
N LEU A 165 7.87 21.34 3.38
CA LEU A 165 7.02 22.18 2.53
C LEU A 165 7.56 23.60 2.38
N CYS A 166 8.09 24.20 3.45
CA CYS A 166 8.70 25.53 3.39
C CYS A 166 9.87 25.58 2.42
N LEU A 167 10.75 24.57 2.47
CA LEU A 167 11.88 24.44 1.54
C LEU A 167 11.42 24.08 0.12
N GLN A 168 10.38 23.27 -0.02
CA GLN A 168 9.79 22.90 -1.30
C GLN A 168 9.18 24.09 -2.04
N LEU A 169 8.43 24.92 -1.32
CA LEU A 169 7.69 26.05 -1.88
C LEU A 169 8.52 27.33 -2.01
N ASP A 170 9.76 27.35 -1.50
CA ASP A 170 10.73 28.44 -1.61
C ASP A 170 12.09 27.91 -2.14
N PRO A 171 12.25 27.72 -3.47
CA PRO A 171 13.46 27.15 -4.07
C PRO A 171 14.76 27.92 -3.75
N PRO A 172 14.79 29.27 -3.70
CA PRO A 172 15.96 30.00 -3.22
C PRO A 172 16.41 29.59 -1.81
N ARG A 173 15.46 29.28 -0.91
CA ARG A 173 15.75 28.84 0.46
C ARG A 173 16.34 27.44 0.49
N LEU A 174 15.82 26.51 -0.30
CA LEU A 174 16.40 25.18 -0.45
C LEU A 174 17.84 25.25 -0.98
N ARG A 175 18.09 26.06 -2.02
CA ARG A 175 19.46 26.29 -2.54
C ARG A 175 20.39 26.83 -1.46
N ALA A 176 19.93 27.81 -0.67
CA ALA A 176 20.73 28.36 0.42
C ALA A 176 21.04 27.30 1.49
N ALA A 177 20.07 26.42 1.81
CA ALA A 177 20.28 25.33 2.75
C ALA A 177 21.32 24.32 2.22
N MET A 178 21.21 23.92 0.95
CA MET A 178 22.16 23.03 0.29
C MET A 178 23.57 23.63 0.24
N ALA A 179 23.69 24.92 -0.08
CA ALA A 179 24.97 25.62 -0.09
C ALA A 179 25.61 25.72 1.31
N ALA A 180 24.81 26.02 2.34
CA ALA A 180 25.31 26.17 3.71
C ALA A 180 25.64 24.83 4.39
N GLY A 181 24.82 23.80 4.16
CA GLY A 181 25.02 22.45 4.71
C GLY A 181 26.00 21.59 3.92
N GLY A 182 26.29 21.95 2.67
CA GLY A 182 27.27 21.30 1.80
C GLY A 182 27.04 19.80 1.64
N ARG A 183 28.15 19.05 1.52
CA ARG A 183 28.13 17.59 1.30
C ARG A 183 27.42 16.83 2.42
N GLU A 184 27.48 17.34 3.65
CA GLU A 184 26.87 16.66 4.79
C GLU A 184 25.34 16.68 4.69
N LEU A 185 24.76 17.81 4.31
CA LEU A 185 23.32 17.91 4.06
C LEU A 185 22.90 17.11 2.83
N GLU A 186 23.69 17.17 1.74
CA GLU A 186 23.42 16.37 0.53
C GLU A 186 23.38 14.87 0.88
N SER A 187 24.38 14.36 1.59
CA SER A 187 24.43 12.96 2.00
C SER A 187 23.19 12.59 2.79
N PHE A 188 22.86 13.38 3.83
CA PHE A 188 21.72 13.11 4.68
C PHE A 188 20.39 13.08 3.91
N LEU A 189 20.17 14.04 3.01
CA LEU A 189 18.90 14.18 2.29
C LEU A 189 18.72 13.19 1.13
N LEU A 190 19.79 12.87 0.42
CA LEU A 190 19.71 12.16 -0.87
C LEU A 190 20.39 10.80 -0.87
N ASP A 191 21.47 10.62 -0.10
CA ASP A 191 22.31 9.42 -0.18
C ASP A 191 22.06 8.44 0.97
N ASP A 192 21.88 8.92 2.20
CA ASP A 192 21.67 8.08 3.38
C ASP A 192 20.32 7.35 3.28
N ASP A 193 20.27 6.03 3.48
CA ASP A 193 19.00 5.28 3.45
C ASP A 193 18.01 5.75 4.54
N LEU A 194 16.71 5.51 4.38
CA LEU A 194 15.76 5.70 5.49
C LEU A 194 15.98 4.67 6.58
N ASP A 195 15.88 5.11 7.83
CA ASP A 195 15.97 4.21 8.98
C ASP A 195 14.63 3.52 9.22
N ILE A 196 14.47 2.33 8.64
CA ILE A 196 13.29 1.48 8.84
C ILE A 196 13.38 0.57 10.07
N GLY A 197 14.51 0.58 10.80
CA GLY A 197 14.71 -0.26 11.99
C GLY A 197 14.98 -1.75 11.71
N ASP A 198 15.51 -2.44 12.72
CA ASP A 198 15.87 -3.87 12.60
C ASP A 198 14.65 -4.80 12.63
N PHE A 199 13.62 -4.45 13.39
CA PHE A 199 12.39 -5.26 13.47
C PHE A 199 11.65 -5.28 12.13
N ARG A 200 11.59 -4.15 11.42
CA ARG A 200 11.03 -4.12 10.07
C ARG A 200 11.86 -4.95 9.10
N LYS A 201 13.19 -4.83 9.14
CA LYS A 201 14.09 -5.67 8.32
C LYS A 201 13.86 -7.17 8.59
N ALA A 202 13.67 -7.55 9.85
CA ALA A 202 13.36 -8.92 10.24
C ALA A 202 11.97 -9.38 9.75
N ALA A 203 10.95 -8.52 9.82
CA ALA A 203 9.63 -8.79 9.28
C ALA A 203 9.68 -9.05 7.77
N ILE A 204 10.37 -8.17 7.03
CA ILE A 204 10.57 -8.28 5.57
C ILE A 204 11.26 -9.60 5.20
N GLU A 205 12.35 -9.93 5.90
CA GLU A 205 13.09 -11.15 5.61
C GLU A 205 12.27 -12.40 5.96
N THR A 206 11.49 -12.36 7.03
CA THR A 206 10.60 -13.45 7.43
C THR A 206 9.50 -13.65 6.40
N GLU A 207 8.80 -12.59 5.99
CA GLU A 207 7.77 -12.64 4.94
C GLU A 207 8.36 -13.20 3.63
N ARG A 208 9.55 -12.74 3.24
CA ARG A 208 10.25 -13.23 2.05
C ARG A 208 10.55 -14.72 2.14
N ARG A 209 11.02 -15.21 3.30
CA ARG A 209 11.30 -16.63 3.53
C ARG A 209 10.02 -17.47 3.45
N VAL A 210 8.95 -17.03 4.10
CA VAL A 210 7.64 -17.71 4.08
C VAL A 210 7.10 -17.76 2.65
N ALA A 211 7.16 -16.65 1.91
CA ALA A 211 6.70 -16.59 0.53
C ALA A 211 7.53 -17.44 -0.45
N ALA A 212 8.83 -17.61 -0.19
CA ALA A 212 9.72 -18.43 -1.01
C ALA A 212 9.56 -19.94 -0.73
N ASP A 213 9.03 -20.29 0.44
CA ASP A 213 8.81 -21.68 0.81
C ASP A 213 7.47 -22.20 0.29
N ALA A 214 7.53 -23.11 -0.68
CA ALA A 214 6.36 -23.79 -1.25
C ALA A 214 5.63 -24.68 -0.23
N GLU A 215 6.26 -24.98 0.90
CA GLU A 215 5.76 -25.75 2.03
C GLU A 215 5.48 -24.92 3.28
N SER A 216 5.51 -23.59 3.20
CA SER A 216 5.01 -22.74 4.27
C SER A 216 3.55 -23.05 4.59
N GLU A 217 3.25 -23.17 5.88
CA GLU A 217 1.91 -23.44 6.41
C GLU A 217 1.34 -22.22 7.16
N ASP A 218 0.11 -22.32 7.66
CA ASP A 218 -0.54 -21.21 8.37
C ASP A 218 0.22 -20.77 9.63
N ALA A 219 0.88 -21.69 10.33
CA ALA A 219 1.71 -21.35 11.49
C ALA A 219 2.90 -20.45 11.11
N ASP A 220 3.58 -20.74 9.99
CA ASP A 220 4.68 -19.90 9.47
C ASP A 220 4.15 -18.50 9.10
N ARG A 221 2.96 -18.43 8.50
CA ARG A 221 2.31 -17.17 8.08
C ARG A 221 1.86 -16.35 9.30
N MET A 222 1.29 -16.99 10.32
CA MET A 222 0.92 -16.33 11.58
C MET A 222 2.15 -15.78 12.30
N ALA A 223 3.23 -16.55 12.41
CA ALA A 223 4.46 -16.08 13.01
C ALA A 223 5.07 -14.88 12.25
N ALA A 224 5.00 -14.87 10.92
CA ALA A 224 5.41 -13.71 10.12
C ALA A 224 4.53 -12.49 10.41
N SER A 225 3.21 -12.68 10.51
CA SER A 225 2.24 -11.63 10.83
C SER A 225 2.46 -11.06 12.25
N ASP A 226 2.81 -11.88 13.23
CA ASP A 226 3.13 -11.43 14.59
C ASP A 226 4.37 -10.52 14.60
N ILE A 227 5.42 -10.88 13.84
CA ILE A 227 6.63 -10.06 13.70
C ILE A 227 6.31 -8.75 12.96
N GLU A 228 5.47 -8.80 11.93
CA GLU A 228 5.00 -7.61 11.21
C GLU A 228 4.22 -6.67 12.14
N GLY A 229 3.28 -7.19 12.94
CA GLY A 229 2.52 -6.39 13.91
C GLY A 229 3.39 -5.73 14.98
N MET A 230 4.52 -6.35 15.36
CA MET A 230 5.53 -5.68 16.19
C MET A 230 6.27 -4.60 15.43
N ALA A 231 6.67 -4.86 14.19
CA ALA A 231 7.36 -3.89 13.34
C ALA A 231 6.50 -2.67 12.99
N ASP A 232 5.17 -2.80 12.94
CA ASP A 232 4.21 -1.72 12.70
C ASP A 232 4.18 -0.64 13.79
N LYS A 233 4.71 -0.95 14.97
CA LYS A 233 4.91 0.04 16.04
C LYS A 233 6.12 0.93 15.78
N ASP A 234 7.06 0.52 14.93
CA ASP A 234 8.21 1.32 14.54
C ASP A 234 7.86 2.25 13.37
N ILE A 235 7.49 3.48 13.69
CA ILE A 235 7.10 4.49 12.69
C ILE A 235 8.18 5.56 12.48
N ALA A 236 9.45 5.30 12.85
CA ALA A 236 10.55 6.27 12.67
C ALA A 236 10.66 6.76 11.22
N ALA A 237 10.67 5.81 10.27
CA ALA A 237 10.73 6.10 8.85
C ALA A 237 9.48 6.84 8.34
N HIS A 238 8.30 6.45 8.82
CA HIS A 238 7.03 7.08 8.47
C HIS A 238 7.01 8.57 8.85
N VAL A 239 7.42 8.90 10.08
CA VAL A 239 7.51 10.30 10.56
C VAL A 239 8.48 11.13 9.71
N LEU A 240 9.63 10.55 9.35
CA LEU A 240 10.63 11.21 8.51
C LEU A 240 10.20 11.31 7.03
N ALA A 241 9.28 10.45 6.58
CA ALA A 241 8.86 10.37 5.19
C ALA A 241 8.23 11.67 4.67
N TRP A 242 7.52 12.42 5.53
CA TRP A 242 7.01 13.75 5.17
C TRP A 242 8.15 14.66 4.71
N PHE A 243 9.13 14.90 5.57
CA PHE A 243 10.25 15.81 5.27
C PHE A 243 11.07 15.33 4.07
N PHE A 244 11.50 14.07 4.04
CA PHE A 244 12.28 13.56 2.92
C PHE A 244 11.48 13.54 1.61
N GLY A 245 10.19 13.24 1.69
CA GLY A 245 9.27 13.30 0.56
C GLY A 245 9.17 14.70 0.00
N ASP A 246 8.86 15.70 0.84
CA ASP A 246 8.70 17.10 0.43
C ASP A 246 9.98 17.64 -0.24
N ILE A 247 11.14 17.34 0.35
CA ILE A 247 12.45 17.75 -0.18
C ILE A 247 12.76 17.05 -1.50
N SER A 248 12.46 15.75 -1.60
CA SER A 248 12.67 15.02 -2.85
C SER A 248 11.78 15.57 -3.96
N VAL A 249 10.52 15.90 -3.63
CA VAL A 249 9.59 16.55 -4.57
C VAL A 249 10.08 17.95 -4.94
N ALA A 250 10.67 18.70 -4.00
CA ALA A 250 11.26 20.00 -4.26
C ALA A 250 12.36 19.94 -5.34
N PHE A 251 13.28 18.98 -5.24
CA PHE A 251 14.36 18.84 -6.22
C PHE A 251 13.83 18.55 -7.63
N ILE A 252 12.85 17.65 -7.76
CA ILE A 252 12.29 17.32 -9.09
C ILE A 252 11.43 18.44 -9.67
N MET A 253 10.77 19.26 -8.83
CA MET A 253 10.01 20.43 -9.28
C MET A 253 10.94 21.54 -9.80
N ASN A 254 12.13 21.68 -9.22
CA ASN A 254 13.06 22.78 -9.49
C ASN A 254 14.09 22.50 -10.59
N GLU A 255 14.16 21.27 -11.13
CA GLU A 255 15.17 20.86 -12.12
C GLU A 255 15.28 21.80 -13.34
N ASN A 256 14.18 22.41 -13.77
CA ASN A 256 14.15 23.31 -14.93
C ASN A 256 14.38 24.78 -14.58
N THR A 257 14.61 25.11 -13.30
CA THR A 257 14.79 26.50 -12.84
C THR A 257 16.25 26.97 -12.87
N GLY A 258 17.20 26.07 -13.11
CA GLY A 258 18.63 26.37 -13.18
C GLY A 258 19.34 25.62 -14.31
N SER A 259 20.40 26.23 -14.86
CA SER A 259 21.39 25.55 -15.71
C SER A 259 22.43 24.76 -14.89
N ASP A 260 22.25 24.69 -13.56
CA ASP A 260 23.19 24.12 -12.61
C ASP A 260 23.25 22.58 -12.70
N ALA A 261 24.47 22.05 -12.81
CA ALA A 261 24.72 20.61 -12.87
C ALA A 261 24.37 19.92 -11.53
N ASP A 262 24.52 20.63 -10.42
CA ASP A 262 24.22 20.09 -9.08
C ASP A 262 22.71 19.90 -8.88
N GLU A 263 21.89 20.86 -9.31
CA GLU A 263 20.42 20.74 -9.22
C GLU A 263 19.88 19.57 -10.05
N LYS A 264 20.42 19.36 -11.26
CA LYS A 264 20.07 18.19 -12.09
C LYS A 264 20.49 16.88 -11.43
N ARG A 265 21.68 16.85 -10.80
CA ARG A 265 22.14 15.68 -10.04
C ARG A 265 21.20 15.39 -8.87
N TRP A 266 20.84 16.39 -8.08
CA TRP A 266 19.94 16.24 -6.94
C TRP A 266 18.55 15.77 -7.38
N ALA A 267 18.00 16.35 -8.44
CA ALA A 267 16.72 15.92 -9.01
C ALA A 267 16.76 14.46 -9.48
N GLY A 268 17.84 14.00 -10.11
CA GLY A 268 18.01 12.61 -10.51
C GLY A 268 18.07 11.63 -9.32
N LYS A 269 18.83 11.97 -8.27
CA LYS A 269 18.88 11.20 -7.02
C LYS A 269 17.50 11.13 -6.35
N ALA A 270 16.86 12.28 -6.17
CA ALA A 270 15.54 12.38 -5.56
C ALA A 270 14.46 11.59 -6.32
N LEU A 271 14.47 11.66 -7.65
CA LEU A 271 13.54 10.91 -8.49
C LEU A 271 13.71 9.40 -8.31
N THR A 272 14.95 8.91 -8.39
CA THR A 272 15.26 7.48 -8.23
C THR A 272 14.81 6.97 -6.87
N ARG A 273 15.05 7.77 -5.83
CA ARG A 273 14.69 7.48 -4.44
C ARG A 273 13.18 7.43 -4.25
N LEU A 274 12.45 8.42 -4.74
CA LEU A 274 10.98 8.45 -4.69
C LEU A 274 10.36 7.25 -5.42
N VAL A 275 10.86 6.91 -6.61
CA VAL A 275 10.40 5.71 -7.34
C VAL A 275 10.64 4.45 -6.49
N HIS A 276 11.83 4.29 -5.94
CA HIS A 276 12.16 3.13 -5.10
C HIS A 276 11.23 3.01 -3.89
N TRP A 277 11.04 4.10 -3.15
CA TRP A 277 10.23 4.14 -1.92
C TRP A 277 8.76 3.87 -2.17
N SER A 278 8.20 4.49 -3.20
CA SER A 278 6.76 4.48 -3.46
C SER A 278 6.27 3.25 -4.22
N THR A 279 7.17 2.50 -4.88
CA THR A 279 6.83 1.29 -5.67
C THR A 279 7.28 -0.02 -5.01
N SER A 280 8.20 0.03 -4.05
CA SER A 280 8.52 -1.12 -3.19
C SER A 280 7.33 -1.45 -2.29
N ALA A 281 6.83 -2.69 -2.34
CA ALA A 281 5.68 -3.10 -1.51
C ALA A 281 5.95 -2.83 -0.02
N THR A 282 7.12 -3.26 0.42
CA THR A 282 7.62 -3.10 1.79
C THR A 282 7.75 -1.65 2.25
N LEU A 283 8.44 -0.82 1.46
CA LEU A 283 8.68 0.57 1.87
C LEU A 283 7.38 1.37 1.80
N ARG A 284 6.51 1.06 0.84
CA ARG A 284 5.20 1.67 0.75
C ARG A 284 4.36 1.43 2.00
N THR A 285 4.31 0.20 2.51
CA THR A 285 3.65 -0.11 3.80
C THR A 285 4.30 0.65 4.96
N THR A 286 5.62 0.77 4.96
CA THR A 286 6.37 1.42 6.05
C THR A 286 6.22 2.94 6.05
N LEU A 287 6.21 3.58 4.89
CA LEU A 287 6.17 5.04 4.74
C LEU A 287 4.74 5.56 4.68
N GLY A 288 3.82 4.75 4.16
CA GLY A 288 2.38 4.99 4.19
C GLY A 288 1.96 6.35 3.64
N ASP A 289 0.91 6.90 4.24
CA ASP A 289 0.28 8.14 3.81
C ASP A 289 1.19 9.37 3.89
N SER A 290 2.20 9.39 4.75
CA SER A 290 3.12 10.52 4.85
C SER A 290 3.91 10.72 3.55
N LEU A 291 4.30 9.62 2.89
CA LEU A 291 4.95 9.71 1.58
C LEU A 291 3.95 10.12 0.49
N THR A 292 2.75 9.55 0.48
CA THR A 292 1.70 9.89 -0.49
C THR A 292 1.32 11.36 -0.42
N ASP A 293 1.17 11.89 0.79
CA ASP A 293 0.84 13.28 1.07
C ASP A 293 1.91 14.24 0.52
N ALA A 294 3.19 13.93 0.77
CA ALA A 294 4.32 14.68 0.22
C ALA A 294 4.34 14.64 -1.32
N MET A 295 4.06 13.47 -1.91
CA MET A 295 4.12 13.23 -3.35
C MET A 295 2.98 13.85 -4.18
N ARG A 296 1.91 14.37 -3.56
CA ARG A 296 0.76 14.97 -4.27
C ARG A 296 1.11 15.91 -5.45
N PRO A 297 2.13 16.81 -5.37
CA PRO A 297 2.51 17.68 -6.49
C PRO A 297 2.95 16.93 -7.75
N ILE A 298 3.49 15.72 -7.61
CA ILE A 298 3.84 14.87 -8.74
C ILE A 298 2.58 14.53 -9.53
N TYR A 299 1.50 14.19 -8.83
CA TYR A 299 0.25 13.73 -9.44
C TYR A 299 -0.57 14.88 -10.04
N TRP A 300 -0.49 16.08 -9.46
CA TRP A 300 -1.19 17.26 -9.98
C TRP A 300 -0.56 17.86 -11.23
N SER A 301 0.76 17.69 -11.41
CA SER A 301 1.49 18.26 -12.54
C SER A 301 1.68 17.22 -13.63
N LYS A 302 0.98 17.38 -14.75
CA LYS A 302 1.09 16.47 -15.91
C LYS A 302 2.55 16.22 -16.35
N PRO A 303 3.44 17.23 -16.48
CA PRO A 303 4.85 16.99 -16.80
C PRO A 303 5.59 16.16 -15.75
N LEU A 304 5.37 16.44 -14.46
CA LEU A 304 6.02 15.69 -13.37
C LEU A 304 5.50 14.25 -13.29
N LEU A 305 4.19 14.06 -13.46
CA LEU A 305 3.58 12.74 -13.49
C LEU A 305 4.15 11.88 -14.61
N ILE A 306 4.30 12.44 -15.83
CA ILE A 306 4.91 11.73 -16.95
C ILE A 306 6.36 11.36 -16.62
N LYS A 307 7.17 12.33 -16.17
CA LYS A 307 8.57 12.10 -15.81
C LYS A 307 8.72 11.02 -14.74
N PHE A 308 7.94 11.11 -13.68
CA PHE A 308 7.94 10.17 -12.57
C PHE A 308 7.50 8.77 -13.01
N SER A 309 6.45 8.68 -13.81
CA SER A 309 5.94 7.42 -14.34
C SER A 309 6.96 6.75 -15.26
N GLN A 310 7.59 7.50 -16.17
CA GLN A 310 8.61 6.98 -17.08
C GLN A 310 9.91 6.57 -16.36
N ALA A 311 10.18 7.14 -15.18
CA ALA A 311 11.24 6.67 -14.29
C ALA A 311 10.87 5.37 -13.54
N GLY A 312 9.65 4.85 -13.72
CA GLY A 312 9.15 3.63 -13.10
C GLY A 312 8.21 3.85 -11.91
N GLY A 313 7.82 5.09 -11.64
CA GLY A 313 6.96 5.47 -10.52
C GLY A 313 5.47 5.20 -10.72
N LEU A 314 5.02 4.73 -11.88
CA LEU A 314 3.58 4.62 -12.19
C LEU A 314 2.83 3.73 -11.19
N GLY A 315 3.48 2.67 -10.70
CA GLY A 315 2.90 1.79 -9.68
C GLY A 315 2.55 2.51 -8.37
N ALA A 316 3.22 3.61 -8.03
CA ALA A 316 2.93 4.37 -6.83
C ALA A 316 1.54 5.01 -6.87
N LEU A 317 1.15 5.61 -8.01
CA LEU A 317 -0.16 6.23 -8.19
C LEU A 317 -1.30 5.20 -8.03
N PHE A 318 -1.14 4.02 -8.65
CA PHE A 318 -2.10 2.93 -8.47
C PHE A 318 -2.15 2.43 -7.03
N GLY A 319 -0.99 2.37 -6.36
CA GLY A 319 -0.94 1.96 -4.96
C GLY A 319 -1.58 2.97 -4.03
N ASP A 320 -1.44 4.27 -4.31
CA ASP A 320 -2.05 5.34 -3.52
C ASP A 320 -3.57 5.33 -3.71
N TRP A 321 -4.03 5.05 -4.93
CA TRP A 321 -5.45 4.80 -5.19
C TRP A 321 -6.01 3.56 -4.46
N ALA A 322 -5.19 2.52 -4.28
CA ALA A 322 -5.59 1.33 -3.53
C ALA A 322 -5.63 1.59 -2.01
N ASN A 323 -4.55 2.14 -1.46
CA ASN A 323 -4.29 2.02 -0.01
C ASN A 323 -4.21 3.34 0.76
N SER A 324 -4.25 4.50 0.10
CA SER A 324 -4.02 5.78 0.78
C SER A 324 -5.32 6.49 1.20
N THR A 325 -5.24 7.32 2.24
CA THR A 325 -6.25 8.36 2.52
C THR A 325 -6.43 9.34 1.35
N CYS A 326 -5.44 9.49 0.45
CA CYS A 326 -5.53 10.29 -0.76
C CYS A 326 -6.19 9.58 -1.96
N ARG A 327 -6.85 8.43 -1.77
CA ARG A 327 -7.39 7.59 -2.87
C ARG A 327 -8.28 8.34 -3.87
N ASN A 328 -9.18 9.22 -3.42
CA ASN A 328 -10.11 9.94 -4.30
C ASN A 328 -9.38 10.92 -5.23
N MET A 329 -8.29 11.52 -4.74
CA MET A 329 -7.42 12.36 -5.56
C MET A 329 -6.69 11.52 -6.61
N CYS A 330 -6.18 10.35 -6.22
CA CYS A 330 -5.48 9.44 -7.14
C CYS A 330 -6.44 8.89 -8.21
N GLU A 331 -7.68 8.60 -7.85
CA GLU A 331 -8.73 8.15 -8.77
C GLU A 331 -8.98 9.17 -9.88
N GLU A 332 -9.21 10.44 -9.54
CA GLU A 332 -9.41 11.51 -10.54
C GLU A 332 -8.20 11.65 -11.50
N VAL A 333 -6.98 11.50 -10.97
CA VAL A 333 -5.76 11.52 -11.79
C VAL A 333 -5.72 10.31 -12.73
N LEU A 334 -6.14 9.13 -12.25
CA LEU A 334 -6.20 7.90 -13.05
C LEU A 334 -7.29 7.95 -14.13
N GLU A 335 -8.43 8.60 -13.87
CA GLU A 335 -9.48 8.82 -14.87
C GLU A 335 -8.99 9.65 -16.06
N ASN A 336 -8.06 10.57 -15.81
CA ASN A 336 -7.51 11.49 -16.81
C ASN A 336 -6.03 11.19 -17.14
N LEU A 337 -5.59 9.95 -16.90
CA LEU A 337 -4.20 9.55 -17.01
C LEU A 337 -3.67 9.69 -18.45
N PRO A 338 -2.63 10.50 -18.71
CA PRO A 338 -2.11 10.67 -20.06
C PRO A 338 -1.49 9.38 -20.62
N ASP A 339 -1.71 9.06 -21.90
CA ASP A 339 -1.12 7.84 -22.51
C ASP A 339 0.43 7.82 -22.40
N ALA A 340 1.09 8.98 -22.41
CA ALA A 340 2.54 9.12 -22.30
C ALA A 340 3.14 8.57 -20.99
N VAL A 341 2.35 8.45 -19.92
CA VAL A 341 2.85 7.86 -18.65
C VAL A 341 3.16 6.38 -18.80
N TRP A 342 2.54 5.71 -19.78
CA TRP A 342 2.71 4.28 -20.04
C TRP A 342 3.93 3.99 -20.91
N GLU A 343 4.63 5.00 -21.40
CA GLU A 343 5.86 4.82 -22.16
C GLU A 343 7.03 4.47 -21.22
N ASN A 344 8.06 3.78 -21.74
CA ASN A 344 9.31 3.47 -21.02
C ASN A 344 9.18 2.69 -19.70
N GLN A 345 8.05 2.02 -19.45
CA GLN A 345 7.87 1.19 -18.26
C GLN A 345 8.81 -0.02 -18.26
N THR A 346 9.49 -0.21 -17.13
CA THR A 346 10.34 -1.38 -16.89
C THR A 346 9.51 -2.58 -16.41
N PRO A 347 10.05 -3.81 -16.48
CA PRO A 347 9.39 -4.99 -15.90
C PRO A 347 9.14 -4.93 -14.38
N ALA A 348 9.86 -4.06 -13.67
CA ALA A 348 9.64 -3.79 -12.25
C ALA A 348 8.48 -2.80 -12.04
N SER A 349 8.42 -1.74 -12.85
CA SER A 349 7.30 -0.78 -12.82
C SER A 349 5.97 -1.45 -13.15
N LEU A 350 5.91 -2.21 -14.25
CA LEU A 350 4.69 -2.94 -14.65
C LEU A 350 4.25 -3.94 -13.59
N LEU A 351 5.21 -4.59 -12.92
CA LEU A 351 4.91 -5.49 -11.81
C LEU A 351 4.27 -4.74 -10.64
N ALA A 352 4.79 -3.56 -10.27
CA ALA A 352 4.17 -2.72 -9.25
C ALA A 352 2.75 -2.31 -9.66
N VAL A 353 2.53 -1.83 -10.88
CA VAL A 353 1.18 -1.48 -11.38
C VAL A 353 0.21 -2.67 -11.27
N THR A 354 0.60 -3.85 -11.76
CA THR A 354 -0.28 -5.04 -11.68
C THR A 354 -0.56 -5.49 -10.25
N ARG A 355 0.41 -5.37 -9.34
CA ARG A 355 0.23 -5.66 -7.90
C ARG A 355 -0.81 -4.73 -7.28
N GLU A 356 -0.74 -3.43 -7.56
CA GLU A 356 -1.66 -2.46 -6.97
C GLU A 356 -3.07 -2.56 -7.55
N LEU A 357 -3.20 -2.84 -8.86
CA LEU A 357 -4.50 -3.19 -9.48
C LEU A 357 -5.14 -4.42 -8.80
N GLN A 358 -4.33 -5.44 -8.51
CA GLN A 358 -4.81 -6.62 -7.79
C GLN A 358 -5.25 -6.29 -6.36
N THR A 359 -4.45 -5.49 -5.67
CA THR A 359 -4.72 -5.05 -4.29
C THR A 359 -6.05 -4.30 -4.22
N LYS A 360 -6.28 -3.38 -5.16
CA LYS A 360 -7.55 -2.67 -5.28
C LYS A 360 -8.75 -3.60 -5.47
N LEU A 361 -8.65 -4.57 -6.39
CA LEU A 361 -9.73 -5.55 -6.61
C LEU A 361 -9.95 -6.48 -5.42
N HIS A 362 -8.91 -6.75 -4.63
CA HIS A 362 -9.03 -7.58 -3.43
C HIS A 362 -9.78 -6.85 -2.30
N GLN A 363 -9.55 -5.55 -2.17
CA GLN A 363 -10.18 -4.70 -1.15
C GLN A 363 -11.62 -4.31 -1.50
N GLU A 364 -11.93 -4.26 -2.80
CA GLU A 364 -13.24 -3.86 -3.32
C GLU A 364 -13.94 -5.01 -4.05
N THR A 365 -14.93 -4.70 -4.88
CA THR A 365 -15.70 -5.71 -5.61
C THR A 365 -15.04 -6.05 -6.94
N SER A 366 -15.35 -7.24 -7.45
CA SER A 366 -14.92 -7.66 -8.80
C SER A 366 -15.39 -6.70 -9.89
N ASP A 367 -16.52 -6.03 -9.69
CA ASP A 367 -17.13 -5.11 -10.66
C ASP A 367 -16.19 -3.97 -11.04
N LEU A 368 -15.28 -3.59 -10.14
CA LEU A 368 -14.27 -2.56 -10.38
C LEU A 368 -13.39 -2.89 -11.59
N ALA A 369 -13.19 -4.18 -11.90
CA ALA A 369 -12.42 -4.62 -13.06
C ALA A 369 -13.01 -4.11 -14.40
N SER A 370 -14.30 -3.78 -14.43
CA SER A 370 -14.98 -3.25 -15.62
C SER A 370 -14.94 -1.73 -15.75
N THR A 371 -14.34 -1.02 -14.79
CA THR A 371 -14.26 0.45 -14.81
C THR A 371 -13.32 0.98 -15.89
N PRO A 372 -13.48 2.25 -16.31
CA PRO A 372 -12.58 2.88 -17.28
C PRO A 372 -11.11 2.84 -16.87
N ILE A 373 -10.79 2.95 -15.57
CA ILE A 373 -9.41 2.89 -15.05
C ILE A 373 -8.79 1.53 -15.37
N PHE A 374 -9.47 0.43 -15.04
CA PHE A 374 -8.98 -0.92 -15.33
C PHE A 374 -8.88 -1.18 -16.83
N VAL A 375 -9.91 -0.82 -17.59
CA VAL A 375 -9.92 -0.96 -19.05
C VAL A 375 -8.74 -0.23 -19.69
N ASN A 376 -8.48 1.01 -19.27
CA ASN A 376 -7.36 1.82 -19.78
C ASN A 376 -6.00 1.24 -19.38
N ALA A 377 -5.84 0.78 -18.14
CA ALA A 377 -4.60 0.18 -17.67
C ALA A 377 -4.28 -1.11 -18.44
N PHE A 378 -5.23 -2.05 -18.53
CA PHE A 378 -5.04 -3.31 -19.25
C PHE A 378 -4.77 -3.06 -20.74
N PHE A 379 -5.52 -2.14 -21.37
CA PHE A 379 -5.29 -1.74 -22.75
C PHE A 379 -3.88 -1.20 -22.97
N ASN A 380 -3.43 -0.25 -22.16
CA ASN A 380 -2.12 0.38 -22.34
C ASN A 380 -0.96 -0.58 -22.04
N ILE A 381 -1.08 -1.42 -20.99
CA ILE A 381 -0.09 -2.47 -20.70
C ILE A 381 0.02 -3.42 -21.89
N TYR A 382 -1.09 -3.93 -22.42
CA TYR A 382 -1.05 -4.89 -23.52
C TYR A 382 -0.56 -4.26 -24.83
N ARG A 383 -1.04 -3.06 -25.16
CA ARG A 383 -0.67 -2.37 -26.41
C ARG A 383 0.84 -2.14 -26.50
N LEU A 384 1.49 -1.79 -25.40
CA LEU A 384 2.91 -1.43 -25.37
C LEU A 384 3.84 -2.60 -25.01
N TYR A 385 3.36 -3.56 -24.20
CA TYR A 385 4.20 -4.60 -23.60
C TYR A 385 3.71 -6.04 -23.87
N GLY A 386 2.59 -6.20 -24.58
CA GLY A 386 2.01 -7.49 -24.92
C GLY A 386 1.51 -8.28 -23.70
N LEU A 387 1.52 -9.61 -23.81
CA LEU A 387 0.92 -10.50 -22.81
C LEU A 387 1.86 -10.82 -21.63
N ALA A 388 3.15 -10.52 -21.75
CA ALA A 388 4.17 -10.90 -20.77
C ALA A 388 3.91 -10.35 -19.34
N PRO A 389 3.50 -9.07 -19.15
CA PRO A 389 3.18 -8.55 -17.84
C PRO A 389 2.03 -9.29 -17.16
N PHE A 390 0.97 -9.62 -17.91
CA PHE A 390 -0.18 -10.37 -17.41
C PHE A 390 0.21 -11.79 -16.96
N HIS A 391 1.05 -12.49 -17.73
CA HIS A 391 1.57 -13.80 -17.33
C HIS A 391 2.41 -13.72 -16.05
N LYS A 392 3.21 -12.67 -15.87
CA LYS A 392 4.02 -12.47 -14.67
C LYS A 392 3.15 -12.17 -13.46
N ALA A 393 2.10 -11.35 -13.62
CA ALA A 393 1.11 -11.05 -12.58
C ALA A 393 0.28 -12.29 -12.21
N ALA A 394 -0.20 -13.05 -13.20
CA ALA A 394 -0.96 -14.29 -13.00
C ALA A 394 -0.23 -15.32 -12.10
N ARG A 395 1.09 -15.44 -12.24
CA ARG A 395 1.91 -16.35 -11.42
C ARG A 395 2.06 -15.91 -9.96
N ARG A 396 1.66 -14.68 -9.63
CA ARG A 396 1.76 -14.09 -8.30
C ARG A 396 0.41 -13.95 -7.60
N GLU A 397 -0.68 -14.27 -8.29
CA GLU A 397 -2.00 -14.29 -7.67
C GLU A 397 -2.02 -15.36 -6.57
N LYS A 398 -2.35 -14.92 -5.36
CA LYS A 398 -2.55 -15.75 -4.18
C LYS A 398 -4.01 -16.23 -4.13
N TYR A 399 -4.30 -17.10 -3.18
CA TYR A 399 -5.59 -17.77 -3.08
C TYR A 399 -6.78 -16.86 -2.75
N ASP A 400 -6.50 -15.84 -1.96
CA ASP A 400 -7.39 -14.80 -1.48
C ASP A 400 -7.49 -13.64 -2.48
N THR A 401 -6.54 -13.53 -3.41
CA THR A 401 -6.54 -12.49 -4.42
C THR A 401 -7.42 -12.82 -5.64
N PRO A 402 -7.97 -11.80 -6.32
CA PRO A 402 -8.70 -11.95 -7.58
C PRO A 402 -7.83 -12.59 -8.68
N VAL A 403 -8.45 -13.43 -9.53
CA VAL A 403 -7.77 -14.18 -10.62
C VAL A 403 -7.81 -13.47 -11.98
N VAL A 404 -7.86 -12.14 -11.97
CA VAL A 404 -8.09 -11.34 -13.17
C VAL A 404 -6.96 -11.48 -14.20
N PHE A 405 -5.70 -11.54 -13.75
CA PHE A 405 -4.55 -11.63 -14.64
C PHE A 405 -4.44 -13.04 -15.23
N TYR A 406 -4.70 -14.07 -14.43
CA TYR A 406 -4.80 -15.44 -14.96
C TYR A 406 -5.93 -15.56 -15.96
N TYR A 407 -7.12 -15.05 -15.64
CA TYR A 407 -8.28 -15.06 -16.54
C TYR A 407 -7.94 -14.43 -17.89
N VAL A 408 -7.44 -13.19 -17.87
CA VAL A 408 -7.09 -12.44 -19.08
C VAL A 408 -6.04 -13.18 -19.90
N ALA A 409 -4.95 -13.61 -19.26
CA ALA A 409 -3.86 -14.30 -19.94
C ALA A 409 -4.31 -15.66 -20.53
N HIS A 410 -5.18 -16.37 -19.83
CA HIS A 410 -5.76 -17.64 -20.29
C HIS A 410 -6.69 -17.43 -21.49
N CYS A 411 -7.65 -16.51 -21.41
CA CYS A 411 -8.63 -16.27 -22.46
C CYS A 411 -7.98 -15.75 -23.75
N ILE A 412 -7.07 -14.78 -23.66
CA ILE A 412 -6.36 -14.25 -24.84
C ILE A 412 -5.58 -15.36 -25.54
N LYS A 413 -4.90 -16.22 -24.77
CA LYS A 413 -4.09 -17.31 -25.33
C LYS A 413 -4.96 -18.43 -25.92
N ARG A 414 -5.99 -18.87 -25.18
CA ARG A 414 -6.86 -20.00 -25.58
C ARG A 414 -7.71 -19.65 -26.79
N ASP A 415 -8.30 -18.46 -26.79
CA ASP A 415 -9.28 -18.05 -27.79
C ASP A 415 -8.66 -17.17 -28.89
N THR A 416 -7.34 -16.97 -28.86
CA THR A 416 -6.58 -16.16 -29.83
C THR A 416 -7.16 -14.75 -30.02
N LEU A 417 -7.62 -14.15 -28.92
CA LEU A 417 -8.32 -12.86 -28.95
C LEU A 417 -7.40 -11.73 -29.40
N GLN A 418 -7.92 -10.87 -30.28
CA GLN A 418 -7.22 -9.69 -30.78
C GLN A 418 -7.64 -8.45 -29.98
N MET A 419 -6.89 -8.13 -28.92
CA MET A 419 -7.22 -7.03 -28.01
C MET A 419 -6.72 -5.67 -28.52
N ARG A 420 -7.41 -5.08 -29.50
CA ARG A 420 -6.95 -3.88 -30.24
C ARG A 420 -7.50 -2.56 -29.72
N THR A 421 -8.65 -2.60 -29.05
CA THR A 421 -9.38 -1.39 -28.63
C THR A 421 -9.79 -1.48 -27.16
N ARG A 422 -10.05 -0.33 -26.54
CA ARG A 422 -10.62 -0.27 -25.18
C ARG A 422 -11.96 -1.02 -25.06
N LYS A 423 -12.74 -1.08 -26.15
CA LYS A 423 -14.00 -1.83 -26.20
C LYS A 423 -13.78 -3.35 -26.09
N ASP A 424 -12.72 -3.87 -26.71
CA ASP A 424 -12.36 -5.29 -26.58
C ASP A 424 -12.05 -5.64 -25.12
N TRP A 425 -11.29 -4.75 -24.44
CA TRP A 425 -10.96 -4.88 -23.03
C TRP A 425 -12.17 -4.77 -22.11
N ALA A 426 -13.05 -3.79 -22.34
CA ALA A 426 -14.29 -3.64 -21.59
C ALA A 426 -15.17 -4.91 -21.70
N ARG A 427 -15.22 -5.54 -22.88
CA ARG A 427 -15.94 -6.80 -23.06
C ARG A 427 -15.31 -7.94 -22.27
N LEU A 428 -14.00 -8.16 -22.41
CA LEU A 428 -13.30 -9.26 -21.72
C LEU A 428 -13.36 -9.11 -20.19
N LEU A 429 -13.21 -7.89 -19.67
CA LEU A 429 -13.30 -7.61 -18.25
C LEU A 429 -14.76 -7.70 -17.75
N GLY A 430 -15.74 -7.34 -18.56
CA GLY A 430 -17.16 -7.62 -18.27
C GLY A 430 -17.47 -9.12 -18.19
N GLU A 431 -16.89 -9.93 -19.07
CA GLU A 431 -17.00 -11.40 -19.01
C GLU A 431 -16.33 -11.96 -17.74
N TYR A 432 -15.21 -11.36 -17.29
CA TYR A 432 -14.58 -11.70 -16.00
C TYR A 432 -15.50 -11.40 -14.82
N VAL A 433 -16.14 -10.22 -14.79
CA VAL A 433 -17.10 -9.85 -13.73
C VAL A 433 -18.29 -10.81 -13.70
N ALA A 434 -18.75 -11.25 -14.86
CA ALA A 434 -19.84 -12.23 -14.99
C ALA A 434 -19.39 -13.70 -14.80
N MET A 435 -18.13 -13.96 -14.45
CA MET A 435 -17.59 -15.30 -14.38
C MET A 435 -18.32 -16.14 -13.30
N PRO A 436 -18.78 -17.36 -13.62
CA PRO A 436 -19.38 -18.23 -12.62
C PRO A 436 -18.39 -18.59 -11.51
N ARG A 437 -18.85 -18.58 -10.25
CA ARG A 437 -18.01 -18.87 -9.08
C ARG A 437 -17.27 -20.21 -9.17
N SER A 438 -17.86 -21.25 -9.75
CA SER A 438 -17.18 -22.54 -9.92
C SER A 438 -16.03 -22.50 -10.93
N THR A 439 -16.09 -21.61 -11.93
CA THR A 439 -14.98 -21.38 -12.86
C THR A 439 -13.88 -20.59 -12.18
N GLU A 440 -14.24 -19.55 -11.44
CA GLU A 440 -13.30 -18.79 -10.62
C GLU A 440 -12.53 -19.69 -9.65
N GLN A 441 -13.24 -20.55 -8.90
CA GLN A 441 -12.62 -21.51 -7.97
C GLN A 441 -11.63 -22.45 -8.67
N ARG A 442 -11.93 -22.92 -9.89
CA ARG A 442 -11.00 -23.75 -10.67
C ARG A 442 -9.76 -22.98 -11.11
N TYR A 443 -9.90 -21.70 -11.46
CA TYR A 443 -8.77 -20.86 -11.81
C TYR A 443 -7.90 -20.55 -10.58
N ARG A 444 -8.52 -20.25 -9.43
CA ARG A 444 -7.82 -20.15 -8.15
C ARG A 444 -7.07 -21.45 -7.85
N TRP A 445 -7.74 -22.60 -7.96
CA TRP A 445 -7.14 -23.93 -7.75
C TRP A 445 -5.88 -24.16 -8.58
N ALA A 446 -5.92 -23.82 -9.86
CA ALA A 446 -4.80 -23.96 -10.78
C ALA A 446 -3.59 -23.10 -10.38
N ASN A 447 -3.81 -21.95 -9.72
CA ASN A 447 -2.77 -21.03 -9.31
C ASN A 447 -2.18 -21.30 -7.92
N TYR A 448 -2.78 -22.18 -7.11
CA TYR A 448 -2.22 -22.50 -5.80
C TYR A 448 -0.87 -23.23 -5.89
N THR A 449 0.00 -22.93 -4.92
CA THR A 449 1.12 -23.81 -4.56
C THR A 449 0.60 -25.14 -4.03
N ILE A 450 1.47 -26.15 -3.97
CA ILE A 450 1.09 -27.48 -3.47
C ILE A 450 0.52 -27.39 -2.05
N SER A 451 1.18 -26.65 -1.16
CA SER A 451 0.71 -26.52 0.23
C SER A 451 -0.56 -25.72 0.34
N GLY A 452 -0.72 -24.66 -0.46
CA GLY A 452 -1.99 -23.94 -0.50
C GLY A 452 -3.17 -24.81 -0.96
N ARG A 453 -2.95 -25.81 -1.84
CA ARG A 453 -4.00 -26.78 -2.20
C ARG A 453 -4.38 -27.69 -1.03
N TRP A 454 -3.43 -28.05 -0.18
CA TRP A 454 -3.67 -28.83 1.03
C TRP A 454 -4.39 -28.03 2.12
N ASP A 455 -3.96 -26.78 2.31
CA ASP A 455 -4.53 -25.85 3.30
C ASP A 455 -5.98 -25.47 2.95
N CYS A 456 -6.35 -25.55 1.66
CA CYS A 456 -7.63 -25.05 1.17
C CYS A 456 -8.58 -26.14 0.64
N LEU A 457 -8.44 -27.39 1.11
CA LEU A 457 -9.36 -28.48 0.77
C LEU A 457 -10.82 -28.16 1.14
N GLU A 458 -11.04 -27.36 2.18
CA GLU A 458 -12.37 -27.01 2.67
C GLU A 458 -13.08 -25.98 1.78
N PHE A 459 -12.33 -25.21 1.00
CA PHE A 459 -12.83 -24.05 0.25
C PHE A 459 -13.02 -24.30 -1.25
N HIS A 460 -12.48 -25.39 -1.78
CA HIS A 460 -12.46 -25.69 -3.22
C HIS A 460 -13.00 -27.08 -3.53
N GLY A 461 -12.97 -27.44 -4.81
CA GLY A 461 -13.35 -28.76 -5.27
C GLY A 461 -14.85 -29.03 -5.12
N CYS A 462 -15.19 -30.21 -4.58
CA CYS A 462 -16.56 -30.68 -4.51
C CYS A 462 -17.36 -30.03 -3.36
N CYS A 463 -18.50 -29.39 -3.66
CA CYS A 463 -19.35 -28.73 -2.66
C CYS A 463 -20.20 -29.68 -1.80
N ALA A 464 -20.18 -30.99 -2.05
CA ALA A 464 -20.90 -31.95 -1.22
C ALA A 464 -20.20 -32.08 0.14
N SER A 465 -20.92 -31.81 1.24
CA SER A 465 -20.38 -31.91 2.60
C SER A 465 -19.75 -33.27 2.90
N GLU A 466 -20.34 -34.33 2.34
CA GLU A 466 -19.97 -35.73 2.53
C GLU A 466 -19.17 -36.31 1.35
N CYS A 467 -18.37 -35.49 0.68
CA CYS A 467 -17.53 -35.93 -0.44
C CYS A 467 -16.49 -36.98 0.01
N PRO A 468 -16.56 -38.24 -0.47
CA PRO A 468 -15.62 -39.29 -0.06
C PRO A 468 -14.17 -38.96 -0.42
N GLU A 469 -13.99 -38.31 -1.58
CA GLU A 469 -12.67 -37.93 -2.08
C GLU A 469 -12.04 -36.82 -1.24
N ARG A 470 -12.83 -35.82 -0.80
CA ARG A 470 -12.33 -34.77 0.10
C ARG A 470 -11.87 -35.37 1.42
N ARG A 471 -12.69 -36.24 2.04
CA ARG A 471 -12.33 -36.95 3.29
C ARG A 471 -11.04 -37.77 3.14
N ALA A 472 -10.87 -38.45 2.02
CA ALA A 472 -9.66 -39.22 1.76
C ALA A 472 -8.42 -38.32 1.58
N LEU A 473 -8.56 -37.13 0.99
CA LEU A 473 -7.50 -36.14 0.89
C LEU A 473 -7.20 -35.50 2.26
N GLU A 474 -8.22 -35.19 3.07
CA GLU A 474 -8.07 -34.71 4.45
C GLU A 474 -7.26 -35.71 5.31
N ALA A 475 -7.58 -37.00 5.23
CA ALA A 475 -6.84 -38.06 5.93
C ALA A 475 -5.39 -38.24 5.43
N LEU A 476 -5.11 -37.89 4.16
CA LEU A 476 -3.75 -37.87 3.62
C LEU A 476 -3.00 -36.61 4.08
N ARG A 477 -3.67 -35.47 4.19
CA ARG A 477 -3.12 -34.23 4.73
C ARG A 477 -2.57 -34.42 6.14
N GLU A 478 -3.32 -35.10 7.01
CA GLU A 478 -2.90 -35.40 8.39
C GLU A 478 -1.63 -36.26 8.48
N LYS A 479 -1.30 -37.00 7.42
CA LYS A 479 -0.12 -37.88 7.35
C LYS A 479 1.05 -37.24 6.61
N ARG A 480 0.89 -36.03 6.07
CA ARG A 480 1.97 -35.37 5.33
C ARG A 480 3.12 -35.03 6.28
N VAL A 481 4.33 -35.20 5.76
CA VAL A 481 5.57 -34.77 6.41
C VAL A 481 6.21 -33.73 5.51
N ARG A 482 6.56 -32.57 6.07
CA ARG A 482 7.27 -31.49 5.35
C ARG A 482 8.56 -32.05 4.71
N GLY A 483 8.80 -31.71 3.46
CA GLY A 483 9.92 -32.16 2.63
C GLY A 483 9.70 -33.51 1.94
N VAL A 484 8.63 -34.25 2.27
CA VAL A 484 8.31 -35.55 1.66
C VAL A 484 7.16 -35.39 0.67
N ARG A 485 7.46 -35.60 -0.61
CA ARG A 485 6.49 -35.45 -1.71
C ARG A 485 6.11 -36.80 -2.32
N ASP A 486 4.80 -36.99 -2.50
CA ASP A 486 4.22 -38.11 -3.25
C ASP A 486 3.53 -37.57 -4.52
N PRO A 487 4.14 -37.74 -5.70
CA PRO A 487 3.59 -37.24 -6.95
C PRO A 487 2.20 -37.80 -7.28
N SER A 488 1.88 -39.02 -6.84
CA SER A 488 0.59 -39.66 -7.13
C SER A 488 -0.53 -39.01 -6.32
N VAL A 489 -0.26 -38.74 -5.04
CA VAL A 489 -1.18 -38.05 -4.14
C VAL A 489 -1.38 -36.60 -4.57
N GLU A 490 -0.32 -35.92 -5.00
CA GLU A 490 -0.41 -34.54 -5.50
C GLU A 490 -1.17 -34.44 -6.82
N ALA A 491 -0.99 -35.39 -7.74
CA ALA A 491 -1.78 -35.45 -8.98
C ALA A 491 -3.27 -35.70 -8.69
N ARG A 492 -3.56 -36.53 -7.69
CA ARG A 492 -4.92 -36.77 -7.20
C ARG A 492 -5.54 -35.50 -6.61
N LEU A 493 -4.79 -34.79 -5.76
CA LEU A 493 -5.20 -33.50 -5.21
C LEU A 493 -5.49 -32.47 -6.31
N ASP A 494 -4.55 -32.30 -7.24
CA ASP A 494 -4.69 -31.38 -8.37
C ASP A 494 -5.97 -31.67 -9.17
N ALA A 495 -6.20 -32.95 -9.51
CA ALA A 495 -7.38 -33.40 -10.22
C ALA A 495 -8.68 -33.13 -9.44
N TRP A 496 -8.67 -33.32 -8.12
CA TRP A 496 -9.86 -33.14 -7.29
C TRP A 496 -10.39 -31.71 -7.27
N GLY A 497 -9.52 -30.69 -7.26
CA GLY A 497 -9.97 -29.30 -7.33
C GLY A 497 -10.15 -28.76 -8.76
N ALA A 498 -9.43 -29.30 -9.75
CA ALA A 498 -9.49 -28.81 -11.13
C ALA A 498 -10.64 -29.39 -11.96
N LYS A 499 -11.01 -30.66 -11.73
CA LYS A 499 -11.95 -31.43 -12.57
C LYS A 499 -13.42 -31.48 -12.13
N PRO A 500 -13.86 -30.99 -10.95
CA PRO A 500 -15.27 -30.98 -10.61
C PRO A 500 -16.14 -30.28 -11.67
N LYS A 501 -17.30 -30.87 -11.93
CA LYS A 501 -18.26 -30.34 -12.89
C LYS A 501 -19.15 -29.31 -12.22
N ALA A 502 -19.22 -28.13 -12.82
CA ALA A 502 -20.12 -27.07 -12.37
C ALA A 502 -21.59 -27.51 -12.48
N CYS A 503 -22.44 -27.00 -11.59
CA CYS A 503 -23.89 -27.12 -11.71
C CYS A 503 -24.34 -26.46 -13.02
N ALA A 504 -24.91 -27.22 -13.95
CA ALA A 504 -25.32 -26.71 -15.26
C ALA A 504 -26.39 -25.60 -15.19
N ALA A 505 -27.13 -25.50 -14.08
CA ALA A 505 -28.23 -24.56 -13.94
C ALA A 505 -27.80 -23.18 -13.38
N CYS A 506 -26.85 -23.14 -12.43
CA CYS A 506 -26.43 -21.88 -11.80
C CYS A 506 -24.93 -21.59 -11.90
N GLY A 507 -24.09 -22.59 -12.20
CA GLY A 507 -22.64 -22.41 -12.34
C GLY A 507 -21.89 -22.07 -11.04
N ASP A 508 -22.55 -22.05 -9.88
CA ASP A 508 -21.91 -21.62 -8.62
C ASP A 508 -21.26 -22.73 -7.81
N THR A 509 -21.81 -23.94 -7.89
CA THR A 509 -21.33 -25.11 -7.16
C THR A 509 -20.71 -26.09 -8.12
N SER A 510 -19.81 -26.94 -7.62
CA SER A 510 -19.19 -27.97 -8.43
C SER A 510 -19.14 -29.32 -7.71
N TYR A 511 -19.14 -30.40 -8.48
CA TYR A 511 -19.22 -31.76 -7.97
C TYR A 511 -18.21 -32.67 -8.65
N CYS A 512 -17.50 -33.48 -7.87
CA CYS A 512 -16.61 -34.50 -8.41
C CYS A 512 -17.38 -35.68 -9.04
N SER A 513 -18.65 -35.88 -8.64
CA SER A 513 -19.49 -36.97 -9.15
C SER A 513 -20.98 -36.63 -9.11
N ALA A 514 -21.78 -37.35 -9.92
CA ALA A 514 -23.24 -37.26 -9.88
C ALA A 514 -23.83 -37.70 -8.52
N ALA A 515 -23.16 -38.62 -7.82
CA ALA A 515 -23.55 -39.02 -6.47
C ALA A 515 -23.42 -37.85 -5.48
N CYS A 516 -22.30 -37.13 -5.50
CA CYS A 516 -22.09 -35.93 -4.70
C CYS A 516 -23.11 -34.83 -5.04
N GLN A 517 -23.43 -34.63 -6.33
CA GLN A 517 -24.47 -33.70 -6.74
C GLN A 517 -25.85 -34.08 -6.17
N ARG A 518 -26.26 -35.34 -6.29
CA ARG A 518 -27.55 -35.82 -5.75
C ARG A 518 -27.61 -35.68 -4.23
N ALA A 519 -26.52 -35.96 -3.53
CA ALA A 519 -26.44 -35.81 -2.07
C ALA A 519 -26.57 -34.34 -1.63
N HIS A 520 -25.94 -33.40 -2.35
CA HIS A 520 -26.01 -31.97 -2.05
C HIS A 520 -27.30 -31.28 -2.57
N TRP A 521 -28.01 -31.90 -3.51
CA TRP A 521 -29.16 -31.28 -4.18
C TRP A 521 -30.27 -30.78 -3.23
N PRO A 522 -30.67 -31.51 -2.17
CA PRO A 522 -31.73 -31.04 -1.26
C PRO A 522 -31.44 -29.68 -0.64
N THR A 523 -30.19 -29.41 -0.26
CA THR A 523 -29.77 -28.12 0.31
C THR A 523 -29.43 -27.08 -0.75
N HIS A 524 -28.89 -27.50 -1.91
CA HIS A 524 -28.50 -26.57 -2.98
C HIS A 524 -29.67 -26.04 -3.81
N LYS A 525 -30.73 -26.84 -4.02
CA LYS A 525 -31.84 -26.52 -4.93
C LYS A 525 -32.48 -25.14 -4.67
N PRO A 526 -32.77 -24.72 -3.42
CA PRO A 526 -33.31 -23.38 -3.16
C PRO A 526 -32.42 -22.26 -3.68
N ASP A 527 -31.11 -22.34 -3.45
CA ASP A 527 -30.14 -21.33 -3.87
C ASP A 527 -29.91 -21.33 -5.37
N CYS A 528 -29.86 -22.52 -5.98
CA CYS A 528 -29.78 -22.68 -7.42
C CYS A 528 -30.96 -21.98 -8.13
N LEU A 529 -32.18 -22.11 -7.59
CA LEU A 529 -33.37 -21.49 -8.16
C LEU A 529 -33.37 -19.96 -7.99
N LYS A 530 -32.91 -19.45 -6.84
CA LYS A 530 -32.78 -18.00 -6.61
C LYS A 530 -31.82 -17.37 -7.62
N LYS A 531 -30.62 -17.93 -7.77
CA LYS A 531 -29.62 -17.40 -8.69
C LYS A 531 -30.03 -17.50 -10.15
N ARG A 532 -30.71 -18.58 -10.54
CA ARG A 532 -31.28 -18.72 -11.89
C ARG A 532 -32.33 -17.64 -12.20
N LYS A 533 -33.05 -17.12 -11.19
CA LYS A 533 -33.99 -16.00 -11.37
C LYS A 533 -33.25 -14.67 -11.54
N SER A 534 -32.18 -14.44 -10.79
CA SER A 534 -31.35 -13.24 -10.91
C SER A 534 -30.65 -13.16 -12.27
N ALA A 535 -30.07 -14.27 -12.75
CA ALA A 535 -29.39 -14.33 -14.04
C ALA A 535 -30.30 -14.19 -15.28
N LYS A 536 -31.63 -14.25 -15.09
CA LYS A 536 -32.62 -13.99 -16.16
C LYS A 536 -33.13 -12.54 -16.18
N ARG A 537 -32.79 -11.74 -15.17
CA ARG A 537 -33.24 -10.34 -15.02
C ARG A 537 -32.18 -9.33 -15.46
N THR A 538 -30.91 -9.72 -15.38
CA THR A 538 -29.76 -9.11 -16.06
C THR A 538 -29.69 -9.63 -17.48
#